data_AF-A0A6L7MDL0-F1
#
_entry.id   AF-A0A6L7MDL0-F1
#
_cell.length_a   1.000
_cell.length_b   1.000
_cell.length_c   1.000
_cell.angle_alpha   90.00
_cell.angle_beta   90.00
_cell.angle_gamma   90.00
#
_symmetry.space_group_name_H-M   'P 1'
#
loop_
_entity.id
_entity.type
_entity.pdbx_description
1 polymer ?
#
loop_
_entity_poly.entity_id
_entity_poly.type
_entity_poly.pdbx_seq_one_letter_code
_entity_poly.pdbx_strand_id
1 'polypeptide(L)' 'MLGCSRHHIYRLIKKKNYPEPVKLGTRCPRWWRHEIVAWAKQLERGLNPELTQAATEARHGKT' A
#
# COMPACT_ATOMS: atom_id res chain seq x y z
N MET A 1 -14.85 3.86 4.03
CA MET A 1 -13.43 3.93 4.41
C MET A 1 -12.63 4.48 3.23
N LEU A 2 -11.83 5.52 3.49
CA LEU A 2 -10.97 6.32 2.59
C LEU A 2 -11.60 7.24 1.54
N GLY A 3 -12.87 7.09 1.15
CA GLY A 3 -13.50 8.01 0.19
C GLY A 3 -12.89 8.01 -1.22
N CYS A 4 -11.88 7.16 -1.48
CA CYS A 4 -11.26 7.00 -2.78
C CYS A 4 -12.07 6.05 -3.66
N SER A 5 -12.15 6.37 -4.96
CA SER A 5 -12.72 5.44 -5.92
C SER A 5 -11.85 4.18 -6.05
N ARG A 6 -12.48 3.04 -6.35
CA ARG A 6 -11.78 1.77 -6.60
C ARG A 6 -10.71 1.91 -7.69
N HIS A 7 -11.00 2.66 -8.74
CA HIS A 7 -10.06 2.91 -9.84
C HIS A 7 -8.80 3.66 -9.36
N HIS A 8 -8.97 4.61 -8.44
CA HIS A 8 -7.85 5.33 -7.82
C HIS A 8 -6.94 4.36 -7.04
N ILE A 9 -7.53 3.46 -6.24
CA ILE A 9 -6.77 2.45 -5.47
C ILE A 9 -5.95 1.56 -6.40
N TYR A 10 -6.54 1.02 -7.47
CA TYR A 10 -5.80 0.20 -8.43
C TYR A 10 -4.70 0.97 -9.17
N ARG A 11 -4.90 2.27 -9.42
CA ARG A 11 -3.86 3.13 -9.98
C ARG A 11 -2.70 3.28 -9.01
N LEU A 12 -2.96 3.44 -7.72
CA LEU A 12 -1.92 3.50 -6.69
C LEU A 12 -1.19 2.15 -6.56
N ILE A 13 -1.90 1.03 -6.60
CA ILE A 13 -1.28 -0.32 -6.62
C ILE A 13 -0.35 -0.45 -7.82
N LYS A 14 -0.78 -0.04 -9.03
CA LYS A 14 0.09 -0.06 -10.23
C LYS A 14 1.34 0.82 -10.08
N LYS A 15 1.24 1.92 -9.32
CA LYS A 15 2.36 2.80 -8.98
C LYS A 15 3.18 2.31 -7.77
N LYS A 16 2.91 1.10 -7.26
CA LYS A 16 3.48 0.52 -6.03
C LYS A 16 3.27 1.41 -4.78
N ASN A 17 2.29 2.31 -4.85
CA ASN A 17 2.06 3.39 -3.91
C ASN A 17 0.93 3.10 -2.91
N TYR A 18 0.50 1.84 -2.87
CA TYR A 18 -0.55 1.31 -2.02
C TYR A 18 -0.24 -0.16 -1.76
N PRO A 19 -0.58 -0.71 -0.58
CA PRO A 19 -0.32 -2.11 -0.26
C PRO A 19 -0.92 -3.07 -1.29
N GLU A 20 -0.19 -4.13 -1.63
CA GLU A 20 -0.70 -5.13 -2.56
C GLU A 20 -1.82 -5.96 -1.95
N PRO A 21 -2.89 -6.26 -2.70
CA PRO A 21 -3.97 -7.10 -2.20
C PRO A 21 -3.53 -8.56 -2.12
N VAL A 22 -3.82 -9.20 -0.99
CA VAL A 22 -3.78 -10.65 -0.82
C VAL A 22 -5.03 -11.26 -1.44
N LYS A 23 -4.85 -12.26 -2.30
CA LYS A 23 -5.95 -13.04 -2.86
C LYS A 23 -6.36 -14.11 -1.84
N LEU A 24 -7.51 -13.94 -1.18
CA LEU A 24 -8.13 -14.97 -0.33
C LEU A 24 -9.07 -15.91 -1.12
N GLY A 25 -9.18 -15.68 -2.43
CA GLY A 25 -10.03 -16.42 -3.37
C GLY A 25 -10.17 -15.65 -4.68
N THR A 26 -10.91 -16.20 -5.63
CA THR A 26 -11.01 -15.69 -7.02
C THR A 26 -11.59 -14.28 -7.13
N ARG A 27 -12.43 -13.87 -6.17
CA ARG A 27 -13.13 -12.57 -6.16
C ARG A 27 -12.92 -11.77 -4.88
N CYS A 28 -12.02 -12.22 -4.00
CA CYS A 28 -11.85 -11.66 -2.67
C CYS A 28 -10.41 -11.14 -2.47
N PRO A 29 -10.01 -10.06 -3.16
CA PRO A 29 -8.80 -9.33 -2.76
C PRO A 29 -9.06 -8.67 -1.41
N ARG A 30 -8.17 -8.91 -0.44
CA ARG A 30 -8.15 -8.20 0.84
C ARG A 30 -6.78 -7.59 1.07
N TRP A 31 -6.71 -6.67 2.02
CA TRP A 31 -5.46 -6.08 2.47
C TRP A 31 -5.25 -6.38 3.94
N TRP A 32 -4.00 -6.52 4.33
CA TRP A 32 -3.67 -6.57 5.74
C TRP A 32 -3.98 -5.22 6.39
N ARG A 33 -4.79 -5.24 7.44
CA ARG A 33 -5.22 -4.00 8.12
C ARG A 33 -4.04 -3.15 8.56
N HIS A 34 -2.96 -3.76 9.05
CA HIS A 34 -1.78 -3.04 9.53
C HIS A 34 -1.07 -2.28 8.40
N GLU A 35 -1.01 -2.82 7.18
CA GLU A 35 -0.41 -2.15 6.02
C GLU A 35 -1.24 -0.95 5.57
N ILE A 36 -2.57 -1.09 5.52
CA ILE A 36 -3.47 0.03 5.18
C ILE A 36 -3.37 1.15 6.22
N VAL A 37 -3.31 0.79 7.51
CA VAL A 37 -3.16 1.78 8.59
C VAL A 37 -1.79 2.47 8.52
N ALA A 38 -0.72 1.74 8.22
CA ALA A 38 0.61 2.31 8.06
C ALA A 38 0.66 3.28 6.87
N TRP A 39 0.07 2.89 5.73
CA TRP A 39 -0.06 3.72 4.54
C TRP A 39 -0.88 4.99 4.81
N ALA A 40 -2.02 4.87 5.49
CA ALA A 40 -2.86 6.03 5.84
C ALA A 40 -2.11 7.03 6.73
N LYS A 41 -1.34 6.53 7.71
CA LYS A 41 -0.48 7.37 8.57
C LYS A 41 0.63 8.08 7.79
N GLN A 42 1.15 7.48 6.71
CA GLN A 42 2.14 8.14 5.85
C GLN A 42 1.52 9.31 5.08
N LEU A 43 0.30 9.13 4.57
CA LEU A 43 -0.45 10.20 3.91
C LEU A 43 -0.77 11.37 4.84
N GLU A 44 -1.20 11.08 6.07
CA GLU A 44 -1.49 12.11 7.08
C GLU A 44 -0.24 12.96 7.41
N ARG A 45 0.94 12.36 7.31
CA ARG A 45 2.23 13.04 7.55
C ARG A 45 2.74 13.83 6.35
N GLY A 46 2.02 13.84 5.23
CA GLY A 46 2.46 14.49 3.98
C GLY A 46 3.71 13.84 3.38
N LEU A 47 4.09 12.65 3.85
CA LEU A 47 5.22 11.91 3.30
C LEU A 47 4.81 11.37 1.94
N ASN A 48 5.45 11.87 0.88
CA ASN A 48 5.24 11.36 -0.46
C ASN A 48 5.68 9.87 -0.47
N PRO A 49 4.76 8.92 -0.66
CA PRO A 49 5.08 7.50 -0.58
C PRO A 49 6.10 7.00 -1.63
N GLU A 50 6.45 7.83 -2.64
CA GLU A 50 7.59 7.61 -3.54
C GLU A 50 8.94 7.53 -2.80
N LEU A 51 9.10 8.19 -1.65
CA LEU A 51 10.31 8.14 -0.83
C LEU A 51 10.32 6.96 0.17
N THR A 52 9.19 6.28 0.36
CA THR A 52 9.05 5.21 1.38
C THR A 52 9.45 3.83 0.83
N GLN A 53 9.35 3.61 -0.47
CA GLN A 53 9.80 2.37 -1.13
C GLN A 53 11.32 2.14 -0.93
N ALA A 54 12.12 3.20 -0.99
CA ALA A 54 13.56 3.15 -0.72
C ALA A 54 13.90 2.63 0.70
N ALA A 55 13.02 2.88 1.70
CA ALA A 55 13.24 2.45 3.08
C ALA A 55 12.81 0.99 3.33
N THR A 56 11.94 0.43 2.49
CA THR A 56 11.41 -0.95 2.65
C THR A 56 12.28 -1.97 1.90
N GLU A 57 12.84 -1.59 0.73
CA GLU A 57 13.80 -2.41 -0.01
C GLU A 57 15.11 -2.65 0.79
N ALA A 58 15.48 -1.72 1.68
CA ALA A 58 16.63 -1.87 2.58
C ALA A 58 16.47 -2.95 3.68
N ARG A 59 15.27 -3.53 3.87
CA ARG A 59 15.02 -4.54 4.93
C ARG A 59 14.97 -5.99 4.44
N HIS A 60 14.86 -6.24 3.14
CA HIS A 60 14.84 -7.61 2.59
C HIS A 60 16.20 -8.08 2.01
N GLY A 61 17.24 -7.24 2.07
CA GLY A 61 18.62 -7.63 1.79
C GLY A 61 19.39 -7.99 3.05
N LYS A 62 19.06 -9.12 3.70
CA LYS A 62 19.96 -9.74 4.68
C LYS A 62 19.89 -11.26 4.53
N THR A 63 20.69 -11.76 3.58
CA THR A 63 21.24 -13.10 3.59
C THR A 63 22.74 -12.96 3.77
#